data_AF-A0A536G7Z2-F1
#
_entry.id   AF-A0A536G7Z2-F1
#
_cell.length_a   1.000
_cell.length_b   1.000
_cell.length_c   1.000
_cell.angle_alpha   90.00
_cell.angle_beta   90.00
_cell.angle_gamma   90.00
#
_symmetry.space_group_name_H-M   'P 1'
#
loop_
_entity.id
_entity.type
_entity.pdbx_description
1 polymer ?
#
loop_
_entity_poly.entity_id
_entity_poly.type
_entity_poly.pdbx_seq_one_letter_code
_entity_poly.pdbx_strand_id
1 'polypeptide(L)'
;MAPNRRTVNIRGREYPVLLPSLRDPRLHVAAVLLTLQVLGQTVLDFRLSVAQILICLATGALIEFGYGFFKDKVIMWPASGLLTGNSAAFILRVPGTFHGQWWSTRGYWIFIGVVAVSMASKYLIRWRGRHIFNPSNLGLVLAFVALGPQYTEPQDLWWIPMGPWMIVTYAILIGGGLAIGWELKLLGLELGYMVAFAIFVALALAPVPDHCMIASWHATPICGRELWQILVTSPELLIFAFFMVPDPRTVPDGQLGRLVFGVLVAFASVLLIGPTTLEFWTKTAILASLVFLCAGRFALARLLEPIEEAGGVREGIRRMGWAAPGAVGVSLLLMAVLPLSAEASLHSPEPAPELPDGSTPKLSLTVGAAGQDIGSWTFQRAGNALPPAGGTSPTSASGRVWILPPIPKVTIPDNVHAFDPSLDQATANSWAHDAVLDLMIESEARRAHDMTMAGQGATGDDALKEFTDVVRQDISAGKYVQKTYSFDRVQLTLFLPKFSTQARRLVGVTLHGTTTLVTRDASGKVLSQQTLSYAKSWGLAGDTDHLVLVNDYTDLTLA
;
A
#
# COMPACT_ATOMS: atom_id res chain seq x y z
N MET A 1 -51.25 12.70 9.18
CA MET A 1 -51.31 11.65 8.14
C MET A 1 -49.96 10.96 8.07
N ALA A 2 -49.87 9.68 8.41
CA ALA A 2 -48.65 8.91 8.20
C ALA A 2 -48.38 8.81 6.69
N PRO A 3 -47.16 9.05 6.19
CA PRO A 3 -46.88 8.98 4.76
C PRO A 3 -47.20 7.57 4.25
N ASN A 4 -47.98 7.51 3.17
CA ASN A 4 -48.36 6.27 2.49
C ASN A 4 -47.09 5.45 2.19
N ARG A 5 -46.88 4.35 2.94
CA ARG A 5 -45.77 3.43 2.69
C ARG A 5 -46.02 2.80 1.32
N ARG A 6 -45.20 3.13 0.33
CA ARG A 6 -45.24 2.48 -0.98
C ARG A 6 -44.92 1.00 -0.77
N THR A 7 -45.77 0.11 -1.25
CA THR A 7 -45.56 -1.34 -1.18
C THR A 7 -45.60 -1.92 -2.59
N VAL A 8 -44.88 -3.03 -2.81
CA VAL A 8 -44.91 -3.81 -4.05
C VAL A 8 -45.26 -5.24 -3.68
N ASN A 9 -46.27 -5.81 -4.34
CA ASN A 9 -46.68 -7.19 -4.13
C ASN A 9 -45.94 -8.11 -5.11
N ILE A 10 -45.13 -9.04 -4.58
CA ILE A 10 -44.42 -10.05 -5.38
C ILE A 10 -44.88 -11.42 -4.89
N ARG A 11 -45.49 -12.21 -5.80
CA ARG A 11 -45.98 -13.57 -5.51
C ARG A 11 -46.89 -13.64 -4.27
N GLY A 12 -47.75 -12.66 -4.08
CA GLY A 12 -48.71 -12.63 -2.96
C GLY A 12 -48.14 -12.13 -1.63
N ARG A 13 -46.88 -11.67 -1.58
CA ARG A 13 -46.28 -11.04 -0.41
C ARG A 13 -46.05 -9.55 -0.66
N GLU A 14 -46.48 -8.71 0.28
CA GLU A 14 -46.22 -7.28 0.23
C GLU A 14 -44.82 -6.96 0.76
N TYR A 15 -44.04 -6.24 -0.05
CA TYR A 15 -42.73 -5.71 0.29
C TYR A 15 -42.83 -4.19 0.42
N PRO A 16 -42.47 -3.58 1.56
CA PRO A 16 -42.36 -2.14 1.65
C PRO A 16 -41.19 -1.64 0.78
N VAL A 17 -41.41 -0.51 0.11
CA VAL A 17 -40.43 0.16 -0.75
C VAL A 17 -39.87 1.39 -0.04
N LEU A 18 -38.57 1.38 0.21
CA LEU A 18 -37.84 2.50 0.78
C LEU A 18 -37.01 3.20 -0.32
N LEU A 19 -37.47 4.39 -0.72
CA LEU A 19 -36.83 5.23 -1.72
C LEU A 19 -35.77 6.16 -1.10
N PRO A 20 -34.77 6.61 -1.88
CA PRO A 20 -33.80 7.59 -1.40
C PRO A 20 -34.49 8.92 -1.06
N SER A 21 -34.02 9.56 0.01
CA SER A 21 -34.48 10.89 0.44
C SER A 21 -33.33 11.88 0.30
N LEU A 22 -33.53 12.98 -0.41
CA LEU A 22 -32.51 14.03 -0.57
C LEU A 22 -32.04 14.63 0.77
N ARG A 23 -32.82 14.48 1.85
CA ARG A 23 -32.44 14.90 3.21
C ARG A 23 -31.63 13.86 3.97
N ASP A 24 -31.26 12.73 3.35
CA ASP A 24 -30.41 11.73 3.99
C ASP A 24 -28.95 12.21 3.94
N PRO A 25 -28.28 12.46 5.07
CA PRO A 25 -26.90 12.93 5.10
C PRO A 25 -25.92 12.00 4.38
N ARG A 26 -26.26 10.71 4.23
CA ARG A 26 -25.46 9.75 3.45
C ARG A 26 -25.38 10.10 1.98
N LEU A 27 -26.42 10.73 1.41
CA LEU A 27 -26.40 11.23 0.04
C LEU A 27 -25.53 12.49 -0.10
N HIS A 28 -25.46 13.34 0.93
CA HIS A 28 -24.52 14.47 0.96
C HIS A 28 -23.07 13.97 0.96
N VAL A 29 -22.74 12.99 1.82
CA VAL A 29 -21.41 12.34 1.83
C VAL A 29 -21.11 11.71 0.48
N ALA A 30 -22.05 10.94 -0.07
CA ALA A 30 -21.87 10.29 -1.37
C ALA A 30 -21.63 11.32 -2.49
N ALA A 31 -22.33 12.46 -2.47
CA ALA A 31 -22.14 13.53 -3.46
C ALA A 31 -20.74 14.15 -3.38
N VAL A 32 -20.22 14.42 -2.18
CA VAL A 32 -18.85 14.93 -2.01
C VAL A 32 -17.83 13.92 -2.52
N LEU A 33 -17.91 12.66 -2.07
CA LEU A 33 -16.97 11.60 -2.49
C LEU A 33 -17.04 11.32 -3.98
N LEU A 34 -18.25 11.31 -4.59
CA LEU A 34 -18.41 11.13 -6.03
C LEU A 34 -17.78 12.31 -6.80
N THR A 35 -17.97 13.54 -6.33
CA THR A 35 -17.35 14.73 -6.94
C THR A 35 -15.84 14.62 -6.91
N LEU A 36 -15.27 14.22 -5.76
CA LEU A 36 -13.83 13.99 -5.62
C LEU A 36 -13.33 12.85 -6.51
N GLN A 37 -14.12 11.79 -6.72
CA GLN A 37 -13.76 10.75 -7.69
C GLN A 37 -13.81 11.25 -9.12
N VAL A 38 -14.79 12.07 -9.49
CA VAL A 38 -14.84 12.70 -10.82
C VAL A 38 -13.59 13.56 -11.04
N LEU A 39 -13.20 14.37 -10.05
CA LEU A 39 -11.94 15.10 -10.10
C LEU A 39 -10.73 14.15 -10.18
N GLY A 40 -10.76 13.06 -9.41
CA GLY A 40 -9.85 11.92 -9.49
C GLY A 40 -9.61 11.43 -10.91
N GLN A 41 -10.70 11.19 -11.63
CA GLN A 41 -10.69 10.63 -12.98
C GLN A 41 -10.34 11.65 -14.08
N THR A 42 -10.38 12.96 -13.79
CA THR A 42 -10.25 14.01 -14.81
C THR A 42 -9.03 14.90 -14.65
N VAL A 43 -8.68 15.29 -13.42
CA VAL A 43 -7.65 16.31 -13.14
C VAL A 43 -6.67 15.96 -12.03
N LEU A 44 -6.99 14.97 -11.17
CA LEU A 44 -6.12 14.56 -10.05
C LEU A 44 -5.31 13.29 -10.33
N ASP A 45 -5.36 12.78 -11.56
CA ASP A 45 -4.54 11.65 -12.03
C ASP A 45 -4.70 10.35 -11.20
N PHE A 46 -5.91 10.07 -10.69
CA PHE A 46 -6.12 8.87 -9.86
C PHE A 46 -5.85 7.59 -10.65
N ARG A 47 -5.01 6.72 -10.06
CA ARG A 47 -4.67 5.36 -10.52
C ARG A 47 -5.79 4.35 -10.24
N LEU A 48 -7.02 4.72 -10.57
CA LEU A 48 -8.24 3.96 -10.33
C LEU A 48 -9.11 4.06 -11.58
N SER A 49 -9.68 2.95 -12.02
CA SER A 49 -10.59 2.92 -13.18
C SER A 49 -12.05 3.12 -12.78
N VAL A 50 -12.85 3.64 -13.72
CA VAL A 50 -14.31 3.71 -13.59
C VAL A 50 -14.92 2.32 -13.41
N ALA A 51 -14.38 1.30 -14.10
CA ALA A 51 -14.83 -0.09 -13.93
C ALA A 51 -14.64 -0.59 -12.48
N GLN A 52 -13.48 -0.34 -11.85
CA GLN A 52 -13.24 -0.71 -10.45
C GLN A 52 -14.19 0.03 -9.49
N ILE A 53 -14.45 1.32 -9.72
CA ILE A 53 -15.45 2.09 -8.95
C ILE A 53 -16.83 1.43 -9.05
N LEU A 54 -17.30 1.16 -10.27
CA LEU A 54 -18.60 0.56 -10.52
C LEU A 54 -18.71 -0.85 -9.91
N ILE A 55 -17.64 -1.64 -9.94
CA ILE A 55 -17.57 -2.96 -9.30
C ILE A 55 -17.77 -2.85 -7.79
N CYS A 56 -17.11 -1.89 -7.13
CA CYS A 56 -17.29 -1.65 -5.70
C CYS A 56 -18.73 -1.23 -5.36
N LEU A 57 -19.28 -0.27 -6.12
CA LEU A 57 -20.65 0.21 -5.94
C LEU A 57 -21.66 -0.93 -6.13
N ALA A 58 -21.53 -1.69 -7.21
CA ALA A 58 -22.40 -2.82 -7.52
C ALA A 58 -22.30 -3.90 -6.43
N THR A 59 -21.10 -4.25 -5.98
CA THR A 59 -20.90 -5.26 -4.94
C THR A 59 -21.57 -4.85 -3.63
N GLY A 60 -21.36 -3.61 -3.17
CA GLY A 60 -21.99 -3.10 -1.97
C GLY A 60 -23.51 -3.02 -2.09
N ALA A 61 -24.00 -2.55 -3.24
CA ALA A 61 -25.43 -2.46 -3.53
C ALA A 61 -26.12 -3.83 -3.54
N LEU A 62 -25.52 -4.82 -4.20
CA LEU A 62 -26.06 -6.17 -4.30
C LEU A 62 -26.07 -6.89 -2.95
N ILE A 63 -25.02 -6.73 -2.13
CA ILE A 63 -24.99 -7.33 -0.78
C ILE A 63 -26.04 -6.70 0.13
N GLU A 64 -26.17 -5.37 0.14
CA GLU A 64 -27.19 -4.70 0.96
C GLU A 64 -28.61 -5.03 0.49
N PHE A 65 -28.84 -4.99 -0.82
CA PHE A 65 -30.14 -5.35 -1.39
C PHE A 65 -30.49 -6.80 -1.08
N GLY A 66 -29.56 -7.74 -1.28
CA GLY A 66 -29.75 -9.15 -0.95
C GLY A 66 -30.07 -9.36 0.53
N TYR A 67 -29.30 -8.73 1.42
CA TYR A 67 -29.57 -8.78 2.86
C TYR A 67 -30.97 -8.23 3.19
N GLY A 68 -31.34 -7.06 2.69
CA GLY A 68 -32.64 -6.43 2.93
C GLY A 68 -33.81 -7.24 2.36
N PHE A 69 -33.65 -7.80 1.16
CA PHE A 69 -34.68 -8.59 0.50
C PHE A 69 -34.89 -9.95 1.18
N PHE A 70 -33.82 -10.67 1.51
CA PHE A 70 -33.91 -12.01 2.09
C PHE A 70 -34.18 -12.00 3.59
N LYS A 71 -33.54 -11.12 4.35
CA LYS A 71 -33.68 -11.08 5.81
C LYS A 71 -34.81 -10.16 6.26
N ASP A 72 -34.79 -8.91 5.79
CA ASP A 72 -35.70 -7.87 6.29
C ASP A 72 -37.04 -7.84 5.51
N LYS A 73 -37.12 -8.56 4.38
CA LYS A 73 -38.27 -8.62 3.47
C LYS A 73 -38.69 -7.22 2.97
N VAL A 74 -37.71 -6.37 2.69
CA VAL A 74 -37.90 -4.99 2.20
C VAL A 74 -37.20 -4.82 0.85
N ILE A 75 -37.81 -4.06 -0.05
CA ILE A 75 -37.15 -3.57 -1.26
C ILE A 75 -36.66 -2.16 -0.95
N MET A 76 -35.36 -1.99 -0.75
CA MET A 76 -34.77 -0.70 -0.39
C MET A 76 -33.73 -0.25 -1.38
N TRP A 77 -33.61 1.06 -1.55
CA TRP A 77 -32.45 1.67 -2.17
C TRP A 77 -31.20 1.40 -1.29
N PRO A 78 -30.15 0.76 -1.83
CA PRO A 78 -29.00 0.34 -1.04
C PRO A 78 -28.01 1.49 -0.79
N ALA A 79 -28.49 2.61 -0.24
CA ALA A 79 -27.68 3.81 0.00
C ALA A 79 -26.43 3.53 0.83
N SER A 80 -26.51 2.64 1.81
CA SER A 80 -25.39 2.42 2.72
C SER A 80 -24.39 1.42 2.15
N GLY A 81 -24.82 0.44 1.36
CA GLY A 81 -23.95 -0.44 0.58
C GLY A 81 -23.23 0.32 -0.53
N LEU A 82 -23.93 1.21 -1.23
CA LEU A 82 -23.33 2.14 -2.20
C LEU A 82 -22.28 3.02 -1.54
N LEU A 83 -22.57 3.60 -0.36
CA LEU A 83 -21.59 4.43 0.36
C LEU A 83 -20.36 3.62 0.80
N THR A 84 -20.53 2.40 1.31
CA THR A 84 -19.42 1.52 1.68
C THR A 84 -18.57 1.14 0.47
N GLY A 85 -19.20 0.78 -0.66
CA GLY A 85 -18.51 0.52 -1.92
C GLY A 85 -17.75 1.75 -2.42
N ASN A 86 -18.37 2.93 -2.35
CA ASN A 86 -17.76 4.19 -2.77
C ASN A 86 -16.54 4.55 -1.93
N SER A 87 -16.64 4.37 -0.60
CA SER A 87 -15.53 4.58 0.34
C SER A 87 -14.38 3.60 0.10
N ALA A 88 -14.67 2.33 -0.15
CA ALA A 88 -13.64 1.33 -0.49
C ALA A 88 -12.95 1.65 -1.83
N ALA A 89 -13.72 2.00 -2.88
CA ALA A 89 -13.17 2.40 -4.17
C ALA A 89 -12.30 3.65 -4.08
N PHE A 90 -12.70 4.63 -3.25
CA PHE A 90 -11.94 5.87 -3.09
C PHE A 90 -10.52 5.61 -2.60
N ILE A 91 -10.34 4.67 -1.66
CA ILE A 91 -9.06 4.43 -0.99
C ILE A 91 -8.26 3.29 -1.63
N LEU A 92 -8.90 2.22 -2.09
CA LEU A 92 -8.19 1.04 -2.60
C LEU A 92 -7.62 1.30 -4.00
N ARG A 93 -6.34 0.98 -4.17
CA ARG A 93 -5.65 0.89 -5.45
C ARG A 93 -5.05 -0.51 -5.60
N VAL A 94 -4.78 -0.89 -6.85
CA VAL A 94 -4.07 -2.14 -7.18
C VAL A 94 -2.92 -1.83 -8.13
N PRO A 95 -1.70 -2.36 -7.87
CA PRO A 95 -0.54 -2.15 -8.72
C PRO A 95 -0.81 -2.41 -10.21
N GLY A 96 -0.39 -1.48 -11.06
CA GLY A 96 -0.50 -1.59 -12.52
C GLY A 96 -1.84 -1.11 -13.13
N THR A 97 -2.69 -0.41 -12.37
CA THR A 97 -3.79 0.39 -12.94
C THR A 97 -3.29 1.82 -13.18
N PHE A 98 -3.37 2.31 -14.42
CA PHE A 98 -2.94 3.67 -14.75
C PHE A 98 -4.11 4.62 -14.92
N HIS A 99 -3.84 5.91 -14.71
CA HIS A 99 -4.77 6.95 -15.11
C HIS A 99 -5.09 6.86 -16.61
N GLY A 100 -6.33 7.18 -16.97
CA GLY A 100 -6.85 7.03 -18.34
C GLY A 100 -7.32 5.60 -18.70
N GLN A 101 -6.95 4.57 -17.92
CA GLN A 101 -7.46 3.20 -18.13
C GLN A 101 -8.85 2.99 -17.51
N TRP A 102 -9.82 3.82 -17.90
CA TRP A 102 -11.12 3.92 -17.23
C TRP A 102 -11.93 2.61 -17.18
N TRP A 103 -11.67 1.66 -18.08
CA TRP A 103 -12.39 0.38 -18.15
C TRP A 103 -11.56 -0.84 -17.75
N SER A 104 -10.39 -0.64 -17.13
CA SER A 104 -9.57 -1.73 -16.61
C SER A 104 -10.30 -2.49 -15.49
N THR A 105 -10.32 -3.82 -15.58
CA THR A 105 -10.85 -4.69 -14.52
C THR A 105 -9.75 -5.33 -13.68
N ARG A 106 -8.51 -4.81 -13.75
CA ARG A 106 -7.37 -5.33 -13.01
C ARG A 106 -7.69 -5.41 -11.51
N GLY A 107 -7.35 -6.53 -10.88
CA GLY A 107 -7.59 -6.74 -9.46
C GLY A 107 -9.06 -6.72 -9.04
N TYR A 108 -10.03 -6.89 -9.96
CA TYR A 108 -11.47 -6.84 -9.63
C TYR A 108 -11.86 -7.71 -8.44
N TRP A 109 -11.23 -8.88 -8.28
CA TRP A 109 -11.48 -9.80 -7.18
C TRP A 109 -11.07 -9.22 -5.83
N ILE A 110 -10.03 -8.38 -5.78
CA ILE A 110 -9.61 -7.64 -4.58
C ILE A 110 -10.69 -6.63 -4.21
N PHE A 111 -11.14 -5.80 -5.17
CA PHE A 111 -12.20 -4.82 -4.94
C PHE A 111 -13.50 -5.47 -4.44
N ILE A 112 -13.92 -6.58 -5.06
CA ILE A 112 -15.07 -7.37 -4.60
C ILE A 112 -14.83 -7.90 -3.19
N GLY A 113 -13.66 -8.50 -2.94
CA GLY A 113 -13.29 -9.08 -1.64
C GLY A 113 -13.32 -8.05 -0.51
N VAL A 114 -12.71 -6.87 -0.73
CA VAL A 114 -12.72 -5.77 0.25
C VAL A 114 -14.15 -5.34 0.56
N VAL A 115 -14.96 -5.06 -0.46
CA VAL A 115 -16.35 -4.63 -0.23
C VAL A 115 -17.18 -5.73 0.44
N ALA A 116 -16.97 -6.99 0.06
CA ALA A 116 -17.66 -8.12 0.67
C ALA A 116 -17.32 -8.26 2.16
N VAL A 117 -16.04 -8.19 2.53
CA VAL A 117 -15.59 -8.22 3.94
C VAL A 117 -16.12 -7.02 4.71
N SER A 118 -16.09 -5.82 4.10
CA SER A 118 -16.67 -4.61 4.68
C SER A 118 -18.15 -4.79 5.01
N MET A 119 -18.93 -5.28 4.05
CA MET A 119 -20.36 -5.52 4.23
C MET A 119 -20.65 -6.67 5.20
N ALA A 120 -19.84 -7.73 5.19
CA ALA A 120 -19.94 -8.82 6.15
C ALA A 120 -19.73 -8.30 7.59
N SER A 121 -18.71 -7.47 7.81
CA SER A 121 -18.46 -6.88 9.13
C SER A 121 -19.64 -6.05 9.64
N LYS A 122 -20.29 -5.27 8.77
CA LYS A 122 -21.47 -4.45 9.07
C LYS A 122 -22.65 -5.28 9.57
N TYR A 123 -22.90 -6.43 8.94
CA TYR A 123 -24.08 -7.24 9.23
C TYR A 123 -23.84 -8.33 10.27
N LEU A 124 -22.62 -8.88 10.34
CA LEU A 124 -22.27 -10.01 11.21
C LEU A 124 -21.66 -9.55 12.54
N ILE A 125 -20.84 -8.49 12.55
CA ILE A 125 -20.11 -8.05 13.74
C ILE A 125 -20.83 -6.84 14.36
N ARG A 126 -21.81 -7.14 15.21
CA ARG A 126 -22.71 -6.14 15.80
C ARG A 126 -22.81 -6.28 17.31
N TRP A 127 -22.92 -5.14 17.98
CA TRP A 127 -23.18 -5.05 19.42
C TRP A 127 -24.27 -4.03 19.70
N ARG A 128 -25.26 -4.38 20.54
CA ARG A 128 -26.43 -3.55 20.86
C ARG A 128 -27.12 -2.95 19.61
N GLY A 129 -27.26 -3.76 18.56
CA GLY A 129 -27.94 -3.36 17.32
C GLY A 129 -27.14 -2.42 16.42
N ARG A 130 -25.88 -2.08 16.73
CA ARG A 130 -24.98 -1.28 15.88
C ARG A 130 -23.78 -2.13 15.45
N HIS A 131 -23.20 -1.85 14.28
CA HIS A 131 -21.92 -2.48 13.92
C HIS A 131 -20.80 -1.90 14.79
N ILE A 132 -19.77 -2.71 15.04
CA ILE A 132 -18.66 -2.31 15.91
C ILE A 132 -17.68 -1.42 15.14
N PHE A 133 -17.27 -1.88 13.97
CA PHE A 133 -16.23 -1.28 13.14
C PHE A 133 -16.82 -0.46 11.99
N ASN A 134 -16.09 0.58 11.57
CA ASN A 134 -16.35 1.22 10.29
C ASN A 134 -16.15 0.16 9.19
N PRO A 135 -17.19 -0.17 8.40
CA PRO A 135 -17.16 -1.34 7.54
C PRO A 135 -16.14 -1.22 6.41
N SER A 136 -16.08 -0.08 5.69
CA SER A 136 -15.09 0.11 4.62
C SER A 136 -13.68 0.09 5.20
N ASN A 137 -13.46 0.79 6.31
CA ASN A 137 -12.15 0.85 6.97
C ASN A 137 -11.62 -0.53 7.38
N LEU A 138 -12.45 -1.37 8.01
CA LEU A 138 -12.01 -2.72 8.41
C LEU A 138 -11.64 -3.59 7.19
N GLY A 139 -12.46 -3.56 6.13
CA GLY A 139 -12.18 -4.32 4.91
C GLY A 139 -10.87 -3.89 4.25
N LEU A 140 -10.60 -2.59 4.21
CA LEU A 140 -9.36 -2.02 3.67
C LEU A 140 -8.13 -2.43 4.49
N VAL A 141 -8.17 -2.25 5.81
CA VAL A 141 -7.05 -2.62 6.70
C VAL A 141 -6.71 -4.10 6.58
N LEU A 142 -7.73 -4.97 6.57
CA LEU A 142 -7.51 -6.42 6.40
C LEU A 142 -6.87 -6.74 5.05
N ALA A 143 -7.28 -6.07 3.98
CA ALA A 143 -6.69 -6.27 2.66
C ALA A 143 -5.23 -5.80 2.61
N PHE A 144 -4.93 -4.60 3.13
CA PHE A 144 -3.57 -4.06 3.14
C PHE A 144 -2.62 -4.92 3.96
N VAL A 145 -3.03 -5.38 5.14
CA VAL A 145 -2.19 -6.23 5.99
C VAL A 145 -2.02 -7.62 5.38
N ALA A 146 -3.07 -8.23 4.83
CA ALA A 146 -3.02 -9.61 4.34
C ALA A 146 -2.36 -9.75 2.95
N LEU A 147 -2.56 -8.76 2.08
CA LEU A 147 -2.08 -8.80 0.68
C LEU A 147 -0.81 -7.98 0.49
N GLY A 148 -0.57 -6.97 1.31
CA GLY A 148 0.63 -6.14 1.26
C GLY A 148 0.74 -5.27 0.00
N PRO A 149 1.87 -4.54 -0.14
CA PRO A 149 2.11 -3.60 -1.23
C PRO A 149 2.27 -4.27 -2.61
N GLN A 150 2.45 -5.59 -2.65
CA GLN A 150 2.55 -6.34 -3.91
C GLN A 150 1.21 -6.40 -4.66
N TYR A 151 0.08 -6.37 -3.96
CA TYR A 151 -1.25 -6.57 -4.54
C TYR A 151 -2.21 -5.41 -4.27
N THR A 152 -1.97 -4.64 -3.23
CA THR A 152 -2.86 -3.57 -2.79
C THR A 152 -2.08 -2.32 -2.46
N GLU A 153 -2.68 -1.16 -2.65
CA GLU A 153 -2.13 0.11 -2.20
C GLU A 153 -3.24 0.98 -1.64
N PRO A 154 -3.06 1.60 -0.48
CA PRO A 154 -3.84 2.75 -0.08
C PRO A 154 -3.67 3.88 -1.08
N GLN A 155 -4.69 4.73 -1.25
CA GLN A 155 -4.56 5.95 -2.05
C GLN A 155 -3.44 6.84 -1.50
N ASP A 156 -2.70 7.48 -2.41
CA ASP A 156 -1.58 8.34 -2.07
C ASP A 156 -2.00 9.47 -1.09
N LEU A 157 -1.11 9.78 -0.14
CA LEU A 157 -1.23 10.90 0.80
C LEU A 157 -1.41 12.21 0.06
N TRP A 158 -0.71 12.40 -1.07
CA TRP A 158 -0.78 13.61 -1.87
C TRP A 158 -1.14 13.27 -3.32
N TRP A 159 -1.99 14.08 -3.95
CA TRP A 159 -2.61 13.71 -5.23
C TRP A 159 -1.96 14.39 -6.43
N ILE A 160 -1.83 15.72 -6.40
CA ILE A 160 -1.16 16.50 -7.45
C ILE A 160 -0.40 17.68 -6.82
N PRO A 161 0.58 18.28 -7.51
CA PRO A 161 1.20 19.53 -7.07
C PRO A 161 0.18 20.63 -6.80
N MET A 162 0.51 21.57 -5.90
CA MET A 162 -0.40 22.68 -5.60
C MET A 162 -0.68 23.52 -6.85
N GLY A 163 -1.97 23.68 -7.13
CA GLY A 163 -2.48 24.43 -8.28
C GLY A 163 -3.99 24.63 -8.18
N PRO A 164 -4.63 25.23 -9.20
CA PRO A 164 -6.07 25.57 -9.16
C PRO A 164 -6.96 24.38 -8.84
N TRP A 165 -6.71 23.22 -9.45
CA TRP A 165 -7.49 22.00 -9.23
C TRP A 165 -7.31 21.43 -7.82
N MET A 166 -6.11 21.53 -7.23
CA MET A 166 -5.89 21.12 -5.86
C MET A 166 -6.60 22.05 -4.86
N ILE A 167 -6.63 23.36 -5.13
CA ILE A 167 -7.39 24.33 -4.32
C ILE A 167 -8.89 24.05 -4.37
N VAL A 168 -9.45 23.82 -5.56
CA VAL A 168 -10.86 23.42 -5.74
C VAL A 168 -11.16 22.13 -4.97
N THR A 169 -10.24 21.16 -5.05
CA THR A 169 -10.33 19.90 -4.33
C THR A 169 -10.38 20.10 -2.82
N TYR A 170 -9.49 20.90 -2.25
CA TYR A 170 -9.53 21.26 -0.82
C TYR A 170 -10.82 21.99 -0.43
N ALA A 171 -11.30 22.91 -1.27
CA ALA A 171 -12.53 23.64 -1.00
C ALA A 171 -13.75 22.69 -0.91
N ILE A 172 -13.84 21.72 -1.83
CA ILE A 172 -14.89 20.67 -1.81
C ILE A 172 -14.71 19.75 -0.60
N LEU A 173 -13.49 19.32 -0.33
CA LEU A 173 -13.16 18.37 0.73
C LEU A 173 -13.44 18.96 2.12
N ILE A 174 -12.85 20.11 2.42
CA ILE A 174 -12.97 20.79 3.72
C ILE A 174 -14.38 21.37 3.88
N GLY A 175 -14.91 22.03 2.85
CA GLY A 175 -16.25 22.61 2.88
C GLY A 175 -17.34 21.54 3.05
N GLY A 176 -17.25 20.44 2.28
CA GLY A 176 -18.14 19.30 2.39
C GLY A 176 -18.03 18.60 3.74
N GLY A 177 -16.81 18.35 4.21
CA GLY A 177 -16.54 17.73 5.51
C GLY A 177 -17.13 18.53 6.67
N LEU A 178 -16.80 19.82 6.75
CA LEU A 178 -17.32 20.70 7.81
C LEU A 178 -18.84 20.87 7.76
N ALA A 179 -19.44 21.00 6.57
CA ALA A 179 -20.88 21.13 6.44
C ALA A 179 -21.62 19.88 6.96
N ILE A 180 -21.13 18.70 6.60
CA ILE A 180 -21.70 17.42 7.05
C ILE A 180 -21.45 17.20 8.54
N GLY A 181 -20.23 17.49 9.01
CA GLY A 181 -19.86 17.44 10.42
C GLY A 181 -20.73 18.36 11.28
N TRP A 182 -21.07 19.55 10.78
CA TRP A 182 -22.00 20.48 11.41
C TRP A 182 -23.42 19.90 11.49
N GLU A 183 -23.95 19.40 10.37
CA GLU A 183 -25.29 18.80 10.28
C GLU A 183 -25.46 17.62 11.25
N LEU A 184 -24.42 16.78 11.37
CA LEU A 184 -24.42 15.57 12.19
C LEU A 184 -23.96 15.79 13.64
N LYS A 185 -23.57 17.02 14.00
CA LYS A 185 -22.99 17.38 15.32
C LYS A 185 -21.75 16.54 15.66
N LEU A 186 -20.87 16.36 14.67
CA LEU A 186 -19.63 15.59 14.74
C LEU A 186 -18.36 16.46 14.71
N LEU A 187 -18.49 17.78 14.53
CA LEU A 187 -17.36 18.72 14.48
C LEU A 187 -16.39 18.60 15.67
N GLY A 188 -16.89 18.35 16.88
CA GLY A 188 -16.02 18.17 18.05
C GLY A 188 -15.06 16.98 17.90
N LEU A 189 -15.51 15.89 17.29
CA LEU A 189 -14.69 14.73 16.99
C LEU A 189 -13.68 15.03 15.86
N GLU A 190 -14.14 15.67 14.79
CA GLU A 190 -13.30 15.98 13.62
C GLU A 190 -12.17 16.94 13.99
N LEU A 191 -12.51 18.06 14.64
CA LEU A 191 -11.54 19.04 15.12
C LEU A 191 -10.64 18.45 16.20
N GLY A 192 -11.20 17.62 17.10
CA GLY A 192 -10.45 16.90 18.12
C GLY A 192 -9.37 16.01 17.52
N TYR A 193 -9.73 15.22 16.50
CA TYR A 193 -8.78 14.39 15.76
C TYR A 193 -7.72 15.26 15.06
N MET A 194 -8.11 16.25 14.26
CA MET A 194 -7.16 17.03 13.45
C MET A 194 -6.15 17.81 14.30
N VAL A 195 -6.62 18.50 15.34
CA VAL A 195 -5.75 19.27 16.24
C VAL A 195 -4.84 18.35 17.04
N ALA A 196 -5.38 17.27 17.62
CA ALA A 196 -4.57 16.31 18.36
C ALA A 196 -3.56 15.61 17.46
N PHE A 197 -3.94 15.21 16.24
CA PHE A 197 -3.04 14.58 15.29
C PHE A 197 -1.87 15.51 14.95
N ALA A 198 -2.15 16.78 14.62
CA ALA A 198 -1.09 17.75 14.34
C ALA A 198 -0.14 17.94 15.53
N ILE A 199 -0.67 18.03 16.76
CA ILE A 199 0.14 18.15 17.98
C ILE A 199 0.96 16.88 18.24
N PHE A 200 0.34 15.70 18.12
CA PHE A 200 0.98 14.42 18.41
C PHE A 200 2.05 14.07 17.39
N VAL A 201 1.84 14.33 16.10
CA VAL A 201 2.90 14.18 15.09
C VAL A 201 4.06 15.13 15.38
N ALA A 202 3.78 16.39 15.74
CA ALA A 202 4.84 17.33 16.11
C ALA A 202 5.65 16.84 17.32
N LEU A 203 4.97 16.31 18.34
CA LEU A 203 5.61 15.78 19.54
C LEU A 203 6.39 14.48 19.28
N ALA A 204 5.91 13.63 18.37
CA ALA A 204 6.61 12.40 17.98
C ALA A 204 7.88 12.70 17.17
N LEU A 205 7.80 13.64 16.22
CA LEU A 205 8.90 13.95 15.29
C LEU A 205 9.92 14.95 15.84
N ALA A 206 9.53 15.87 16.73
CA ALA A 206 10.45 16.87 17.29
C ALA A 206 11.74 16.28 17.93
N PRO A 207 11.67 15.17 18.71
CA PRO A 207 12.87 14.53 19.25
C PRO A 207 13.55 13.54 18.30
N VAL A 208 12.89 13.17 17.18
CA VAL A 208 13.38 12.17 16.21
C VAL A 208 13.35 12.77 14.80
N PRO A 209 14.24 13.74 14.48
CA PRO A 209 14.22 14.42 13.19
C PRO A 209 14.53 13.49 12.01
N ASP A 210 15.22 12.37 12.29
CA ASP A 210 15.62 11.36 11.31
C ASP A 210 14.50 10.38 10.93
N HIS A 211 13.31 10.51 11.54
CA HIS A 211 12.14 9.75 11.10
C HIS A 211 11.66 10.28 9.74
N CYS A 212 11.73 9.41 8.73
CA CYS A 212 11.43 9.74 7.34
C CYS A 212 10.43 8.76 6.74
N MET A 213 9.67 9.24 5.76
CA MET A 213 8.75 8.42 4.96
C MET A 213 9.09 8.54 3.47
N ILE A 214 9.06 7.40 2.77
CA ILE A 214 9.12 7.34 1.30
C ILE A 214 7.70 7.28 0.75
N ALA A 215 7.44 8.11 -0.26
CA ALA A 215 6.20 8.14 -0.99
C ALA A 215 6.44 7.99 -2.50
N SER A 216 5.50 7.39 -3.21
CA SER A 216 5.65 7.13 -4.65
C SER A 216 5.62 8.42 -5.50
N TRP A 217 5.00 9.47 -4.96
CA TRP A 217 4.85 10.79 -5.58
C TRP A 217 5.89 11.81 -5.12
N HIS A 218 6.84 11.41 -4.26
CA HIS A 218 7.90 12.28 -3.75
C HIS A 218 9.29 11.72 -4.05
N ALA A 219 10.14 12.53 -4.69
CA ALA A 219 11.43 12.06 -5.22
C ALA A 219 12.49 11.81 -4.13
N THR A 220 12.38 12.49 -2.99
CA THR A 220 13.28 12.33 -1.84
C THR A 220 12.51 11.85 -0.62
N PRO A 221 13.16 11.24 0.37
CA PRO A 221 12.51 11.02 1.66
C PRO A 221 11.99 12.30 2.26
N ILE A 222 10.84 12.17 2.91
CA ILE A 222 10.14 13.26 3.57
C ILE A 222 10.39 13.08 5.07
N CYS A 223 11.10 14.01 5.70
CA CYS A 223 11.52 13.90 7.11
C CYS A 223 11.09 15.12 7.94
N GLY A 224 11.14 14.99 9.26
CA GLY A 224 11.00 16.11 10.21
C GLY A 224 9.80 17.03 9.93
N ARG A 225 10.08 18.33 9.72
CA ARG A 225 9.03 19.35 9.50
C ARG A 225 8.25 19.14 8.21
N GLU A 226 8.91 18.68 7.15
CA GLU A 226 8.25 18.42 5.87
C GLU A 226 7.26 17.27 6.00
N LEU A 227 7.66 16.21 6.71
CA LEU A 227 6.79 15.08 7.02
C LEU A 227 5.59 15.50 7.85
N TRP A 228 5.81 16.32 8.87
CA TRP A 228 4.71 16.91 9.64
C TRP A 228 3.74 17.68 8.75
N GLN A 229 4.24 18.53 7.85
CA GLN A 229 3.40 19.32 6.94
C GLN A 229 2.59 18.41 6.01
N ILE A 230 3.24 17.42 5.39
CA ILE A 230 2.59 16.48 4.48
C ILE A 230 1.52 15.67 5.19
N LEU A 231 1.80 15.11 6.38
CA LEU A 231 0.82 14.33 7.13
C LEU A 231 -0.37 15.17 7.59
N VAL A 232 -0.11 16.38 8.11
CA VAL A 232 -1.18 17.24 8.67
C VAL A 232 -2.05 17.87 7.58
N THR A 233 -1.47 18.18 6.42
CA THR A 233 -2.19 18.85 5.32
C THR A 233 -2.62 17.90 4.22
N SER A 234 -2.30 16.60 4.32
CA SER A 234 -2.62 15.60 3.29
C SER A 234 -4.13 15.57 2.99
N PRO A 235 -4.54 15.65 1.71
CA PRO A 235 -5.94 15.51 1.32
C PRO A 235 -6.53 14.16 1.75
N GLU A 236 -5.75 13.10 1.70
CA GLU A 236 -6.23 11.77 2.09
C GLU A 236 -6.35 11.62 3.62
N LEU A 237 -5.56 12.35 4.42
CA LEU A 237 -5.76 12.44 5.87
C LEU A 237 -7.02 13.25 6.22
N LEU A 238 -7.33 14.28 5.43
CA LEU A 238 -8.60 15.00 5.54
C LEU A 238 -9.79 14.11 5.13
N ILE A 239 -9.63 13.24 4.12
CA ILE A 239 -10.65 12.23 3.80
C ILE A 239 -10.92 11.33 4.99
N PHE A 240 -9.86 10.83 5.64
CA PHE A 240 -9.97 10.03 6.84
C PHE A 240 -10.68 10.81 7.96
N ALA A 241 -10.23 12.04 8.24
CA ALA A 241 -10.76 12.88 9.31
C ALA A 241 -12.23 13.28 9.13
N PHE A 242 -12.68 13.57 7.90
CA PHE A 242 -14.03 14.06 7.61
C PHE A 242 -15.03 12.99 7.18
N PHE A 243 -14.57 11.84 6.67
CA PHE A 243 -15.47 10.85 6.07
C PHE A 243 -15.29 9.42 6.59
N MET A 244 -14.21 9.11 7.33
CA MET A 244 -14.04 7.79 7.95
C MET A 244 -14.18 7.80 9.46
N VAL A 245 -13.48 8.70 10.16
CA VAL A 245 -13.59 8.81 11.62
C VAL A 245 -15.02 9.18 12.07
N PRO A 246 -15.72 10.16 11.47
CA PRO A 246 -17.05 10.59 11.90
C PRO A 246 -18.18 9.68 11.34
N ASP A 247 -18.07 8.36 11.48
CA ASP A 247 -19.22 7.47 11.25
C ASP A 247 -20.13 7.44 12.51
N PRO A 248 -21.37 7.98 12.45
CA PRO A 248 -22.24 8.12 13.60
C PRO A 248 -22.63 6.78 14.24
N ARG A 249 -22.43 5.65 13.54
CA ARG A 249 -22.74 4.31 14.08
C ARG A 249 -21.59 3.69 14.86
N THR A 250 -20.36 4.17 14.68
CA THR A 250 -19.13 3.60 15.26
C THR A 250 -18.45 4.52 16.27
N VAL A 251 -18.98 5.72 16.49
CA VAL A 251 -18.48 6.67 17.49
C VAL A 251 -19.38 6.70 18.74
N PRO A 252 -18.90 7.24 19.87
CA PRO A 252 -19.73 7.46 21.06
C PRO A 252 -20.92 8.43 20.81
N ASP A 253 -21.95 8.33 21.64
CA ASP A 253 -23.16 9.16 21.51
C ASP A 253 -22.96 10.58 22.08
N GLY A 254 -22.21 10.73 23.19
CA GLY A 254 -21.95 12.00 23.87
C GLY A 254 -20.94 12.92 23.15
N GLN A 255 -21.09 14.23 23.29
CA GLN A 255 -20.21 15.23 22.64
C GLN A 255 -18.78 15.18 23.19
N LEU A 256 -18.62 15.00 24.50
CA LEU A 256 -17.32 14.82 25.11
C LEU A 256 -16.70 13.49 24.70
N GLY A 257 -17.48 12.40 24.73
CA GLY A 257 -17.05 11.10 24.23
C GLY A 257 -16.56 11.13 22.79
N ARG A 258 -17.23 11.89 21.92
CA ARG A 258 -16.83 12.12 20.52
C ARG A 258 -15.50 12.86 20.40
N LEU A 259 -15.32 13.94 21.15
CA LEU A 259 -14.06 14.69 21.20
C LEU A 259 -12.90 13.79 21.67
N VAL A 260 -13.08 13.11 22.82
CA VAL A 260 -12.06 12.22 23.39
C VAL A 260 -11.75 11.06 22.45
N PHE A 261 -12.77 10.48 21.80
CA PHE A 261 -12.58 9.45 20.79
C PHE A 261 -11.71 9.93 19.63
N GLY A 262 -11.98 11.13 19.10
CA GLY A 262 -11.14 11.74 18.05
C GLY A 262 -9.68 11.92 18.48
N VAL A 263 -9.45 12.42 19.70
CA VAL A 263 -8.10 12.56 20.28
C VAL A 263 -7.41 11.20 20.43
N LEU A 264 -8.12 10.17 20.90
CA LEU A 264 -7.55 8.83 21.06
C LEU A 264 -7.24 8.14 19.72
N VAL A 265 -8.07 8.35 18.70
CA VAL A 265 -7.78 7.90 17.33
C VAL A 265 -6.52 8.59 16.82
N ALA A 266 -6.39 9.90 17.02
CA ALA A 266 -5.18 10.63 16.65
C ALA A 266 -3.93 10.08 17.37
N PHE A 267 -4.03 9.84 18.67
CA PHE A 267 -2.94 9.24 19.45
C PHE A 267 -2.53 7.88 18.89
N ALA A 268 -3.49 6.99 18.65
CA ALA A 268 -3.22 5.66 18.10
C ALA A 268 -2.69 5.73 16.67
N SER A 269 -3.15 6.67 15.83
CA SER A 269 -2.60 6.89 14.50
C SER A 269 -1.12 7.22 14.59
N VAL A 270 -0.73 8.20 15.40
CA VAL A 270 0.68 8.59 15.53
C VAL A 270 1.52 7.49 16.16
N LEU A 271 0.99 6.78 17.16
CA LEU A 271 1.64 5.63 17.76
C LEU A 271 1.96 4.56 16.71
N LEU A 272 1.01 4.24 15.82
CA LEU A 272 1.20 3.22 14.78
C LEU A 272 2.00 3.70 13.57
N ILE A 273 2.02 5.01 13.28
CA ILE A 273 2.89 5.61 12.25
C ILE A 273 4.35 5.54 12.67
N GLY A 274 4.63 5.69 13.97
CA GLY A 274 5.99 5.74 14.54
C GLY A 274 6.99 4.76 13.92
N PRO A 275 6.70 3.44 13.85
CA PRO A 275 7.63 2.46 13.28
C PRO A 275 7.68 2.40 11.74
N THR A 276 6.86 3.18 11.02
CA THR A 276 6.68 3.05 9.56
C THR A 276 7.59 4.00 8.78
N THR A 277 8.13 3.52 7.65
CA THR A 277 9.03 4.28 6.76
C THR A 277 8.53 4.36 5.32
N LEU A 278 7.49 3.59 4.98
CA LEU A 278 6.83 3.59 3.68
C LEU A 278 5.41 4.16 3.81
N GLU A 279 5.01 4.97 2.83
CA GLU A 279 3.66 5.52 2.74
C GLU A 279 2.57 4.44 2.87
N PHE A 280 2.77 3.27 2.27
CA PHE A 280 1.87 2.12 2.39
C PHE A 280 1.58 1.76 3.85
N TRP A 281 2.62 1.62 4.68
CA TRP A 281 2.49 1.25 6.07
C TRP A 281 2.00 2.42 6.93
N THR A 282 2.43 3.64 6.63
CA THR A 282 1.92 4.86 7.29
C THR A 282 0.40 4.99 7.10
N LYS A 283 -0.10 4.76 5.87
CA LYS A 283 -1.53 4.75 5.56
C LYS A 283 -2.27 3.62 6.25
N THR A 284 -1.71 2.42 6.19
CA THR A 284 -2.30 1.24 6.83
C THR A 284 -2.40 1.44 8.35
N ALA A 285 -1.37 2.04 8.98
CA ALA A 285 -1.35 2.40 10.39
C ALA A 285 -2.46 3.38 10.79
N ILE A 286 -2.68 4.44 10.00
CA ILE A 286 -3.75 5.42 10.22
C ILE A 286 -5.13 4.75 10.15
N LEU A 287 -5.36 3.91 9.14
CA LEU A 287 -6.63 3.21 9.00
C LEU A 287 -6.83 2.17 10.12
N ALA A 288 -5.77 1.47 10.50
CA ALA A 288 -5.78 0.49 11.59
C ALA A 288 -6.07 1.13 12.95
N SER A 289 -5.62 2.36 13.20
CA SER A 289 -5.90 3.07 14.45
C SER A 289 -7.42 3.19 14.71
N LEU A 290 -8.19 3.54 13.67
CA LEU A 290 -9.64 3.64 13.77
C LEU A 290 -10.28 2.26 14.01
N VAL A 291 -9.75 1.18 13.44
CA VAL A 291 -10.22 -0.19 13.71
C VAL A 291 -10.07 -0.52 15.20
N PHE A 292 -8.88 -0.28 15.78
CA PHE A 292 -8.62 -0.54 17.20
C PHE A 292 -9.53 0.30 18.11
N LEU A 293 -9.68 1.60 17.82
CA LEU A 293 -10.52 2.46 18.65
C LEU A 293 -12.01 2.15 18.50
N CYS A 294 -12.48 1.76 17.32
CA CYS A 294 -13.84 1.25 17.15
C CYS A 294 -14.11 0.00 18.01
N ALA A 295 -13.13 -0.90 18.20
CA ALA A 295 -13.27 -2.02 19.13
C ALA A 295 -13.36 -1.54 20.59
N GLY A 296 -12.50 -0.60 20.98
CA GLY A 296 -12.41 -0.05 22.34
C GLY A 296 -13.52 0.92 22.74
N ARG A 297 -14.34 1.40 21.79
CA ARG A 297 -15.31 2.48 22.02
C ARG A 297 -16.31 2.23 23.14
N PHE A 298 -16.70 0.97 23.37
CA PHE A 298 -17.65 0.63 24.43
C PHE A 298 -17.04 0.75 25.82
N ALA A 299 -15.75 0.42 25.96
CA ALA A 299 -15.02 0.64 27.19
C ALA A 299 -14.83 2.14 27.44
N LEU A 300 -14.50 2.90 26.39
CA LEU A 300 -14.41 4.37 26.47
C LEU A 300 -15.73 5.00 26.91
N ALA A 301 -16.86 4.58 26.31
CA ALA A 301 -18.18 5.11 26.67
C ALA A 301 -18.50 4.88 28.15
N ARG A 302 -18.21 3.68 28.68
CA ARG A 302 -18.40 3.37 30.12
C ARG A 302 -17.49 4.19 31.03
N LEU A 303 -16.25 4.46 30.59
CA LEU A 303 -15.30 5.24 31.37
C LEU A 303 -15.69 6.73 31.45
N LEU A 304 -16.33 7.27 30.41
CA LEU A 304 -16.74 8.67 30.34
C LEU A 304 -18.16 8.95 30.87
N GLU A 305 -19.01 7.92 31.00
CA GLU A 305 -20.38 8.02 31.51
C GLU A 305 -20.50 8.86 32.80
N PRO A 306 -19.67 8.68 33.85
CA PRO A 306 -19.78 9.48 35.07
C PRO A 306 -19.46 10.98 34.88
N ILE A 307 -18.62 11.31 33.91
CA ILE A 307 -18.20 12.70 33.61
C ILE A 307 -19.29 13.41 32.80
N GLU A 308 -19.92 12.68 31.86
CA GLU A 308 -21.03 13.21 31.07
C GLU A 308 -22.28 13.42 31.94
N GLU A 309 -22.56 12.53 32.89
CA GLU A 309 -23.65 12.67 33.87
C GLU A 309 -23.44 13.81 34.89
N ALA A 310 -22.19 14.17 35.18
CA ALA A 310 -21.86 15.24 36.12
C ALA A 310 -22.13 16.66 35.58
N GLY A 311 -22.64 16.81 34.35
CA GLY A 311 -23.02 18.09 33.78
C GLY A 311 -21.86 18.97 33.29
N GLY A 312 -20.65 18.41 33.18
CA GLY A 312 -19.50 19.09 32.58
C GLY A 312 -18.13 18.62 33.07
N VAL A 313 -17.10 18.84 32.24
CA VAL A 313 -15.71 18.40 32.47
C VAL A 313 -15.16 18.90 33.81
N ARG A 314 -15.47 20.15 34.20
CA ARG A 314 -14.97 20.77 35.43
C ARG A 314 -15.53 20.11 36.70
N GLU A 315 -16.82 19.79 36.70
CA GLU A 315 -17.47 19.13 37.84
C GLU A 315 -17.14 17.64 37.88
N GLY A 316 -16.97 17.01 36.71
CA GLY A 316 -16.44 15.64 36.59
C GLY A 316 -15.02 15.50 37.13
N ILE A 317 -14.09 16.40 36.76
CA ILE A 317 -12.72 16.43 37.29
C ILE A 317 -12.72 16.66 38.81
N ARG A 318 -13.58 17.56 39.29
CA ARG A 318 -13.73 17.84 40.73
C ARG A 318 -14.24 16.61 41.50
N ARG A 319 -15.16 15.83 40.91
CA ARG A 319 -15.66 14.57 41.47
C ARG A 319 -14.62 13.43 41.40
N MET A 320 -13.71 13.47 40.43
CA MET A 320 -12.62 12.50 40.27
C MET A 320 -11.56 12.58 41.38
N GLY A 321 -11.48 13.71 42.11
CA GLY A 321 -10.59 13.88 43.26
C GLY A 321 -9.13 13.52 42.94
N TRP A 322 -8.53 12.62 43.73
CA TRP A 322 -7.14 12.17 43.59
C TRP A 322 -6.86 11.34 42.33
N ALA A 323 -7.89 10.91 41.59
CA ALA A 323 -7.70 10.23 40.31
C ALA A 323 -7.34 11.21 39.16
N ALA A 324 -7.59 12.52 39.33
CA ALA A 324 -7.27 13.53 38.31
C ALA A 324 -5.75 13.71 38.10
N PRO A 325 -4.90 13.87 39.14
CA PRO A 325 -3.46 13.83 38.99
C PRO A 325 -2.95 12.53 38.35
N GLY A 326 -3.55 11.39 38.70
CA GLY A 326 -3.24 10.08 38.10
C GLY A 326 -3.54 10.03 36.60
N ALA A 327 -4.70 10.52 36.17
CA ALA A 327 -5.07 10.60 34.76
C ALA A 327 -4.14 11.55 33.97
N VAL A 328 -3.71 12.66 34.56
CA VAL A 328 -2.71 13.57 33.97
C VAL A 328 -1.36 12.86 33.84
N GLY A 329 -0.91 12.16 34.90
CA GLY A 329 0.33 11.38 34.88
C GLY A 329 0.32 10.29 33.81
N VAL A 330 -0.78 9.53 33.69
CA VAL A 330 -0.97 8.52 32.63
C VAL A 330 -0.97 9.17 31.25
N SER A 331 -1.64 10.31 31.07
CA SER A 331 -1.64 11.03 29.80
C SER A 331 -0.23 11.48 29.42
N LEU A 332 0.53 12.07 30.35
CA LEU A 332 1.92 12.45 30.11
C LEU A 332 2.82 11.25 29.78
N LEU A 333 2.62 10.12 30.47
CA LEU A 333 3.30 8.85 30.16
C LEU A 333 2.98 8.37 28.75
N LEU A 334 1.71 8.35 28.36
CA LEU A 334 1.29 7.97 27.01
C LEU A 334 1.90 8.89 25.95
N MET A 335 1.94 10.20 26.22
CA MET A 335 2.58 11.17 25.32
C MET A 335 4.08 10.93 25.16
N ALA A 336 4.77 10.47 26.21
CA ALA A 336 6.19 10.10 26.13
C ALA A 336 6.45 8.84 25.29
N VAL A 337 5.44 7.99 25.06
CA VAL A 337 5.56 6.81 24.18
C VAL A 337 5.60 7.20 22.70
N LEU A 338 5.05 8.36 22.31
CA LEU A 338 5.01 8.76 20.90
C LEU A 338 6.42 8.91 20.28
N PRO A 339 7.36 9.66 20.90
CA PRO A 339 8.76 9.66 20.49
C PRO A 339 9.40 8.27 20.44
N LEU A 340 9.16 7.43 21.44
CA LEU A 340 9.72 6.07 21.50
C LEU A 340 9.23 5.21 20.34
N SER A 341 7.97 5.37 19.93
CA SER A 341 7.44 4.68 18.76
C SER A 341 8.06 5.20 17.46
N ALA A 342 8.24 6.52 17.33
CA ALA A 342 8.96 7.10 16.19
C ALA A 342 10.41 6.61 16.13
N GLU A 343 11.08 6.49 17.27
CA GLU A 343 12.44 5.95 17.38
C GLU A 343 12.52 4.48 16.92
N ALA A 344 11.44 3.71 17.02
CA ALA A 344 11.41 2.33 16.52
C ALA A 344 11.59 2.25 14.99
N SER A 345 11.24 3.30 14.23
CA SER A 345 11.56 3.37 12.80
C SER A 345 13.07 3.35 12.53
N LEU A 346 13.88 3.85 13.47
CA LEU A 346 15.34 3.86 13.36
C LEU A 346 15.97 2.49 13.62
N HIS A 347 15.23 1.59 14.27
CA HIS A 347 15.70 0.27 14.73
C HIS A 347 15.21 -0.88 13.84
N SER A 348 14.30 -0.60 12.91
CA SER A 348 13.88 -1.57 11.90
C SER A 348 14.89 -1.50 10.75
N PRO A 349 15.61 -2.59 10.42
CA PRO A 349 16.51 -2.59 9.27
C PRO A 349 15.68 -2.61 7.99
N GLU A 350 15.22 -1.44 7.59
CA GLU A 350 14.89 -1.16 6.20
C GLU A 350 15.80 -0.02 5.76
N PRO A 351 16.51 -0.13 4.63
CA PRO A 351 17.47 0.88 4.21
C PRO A 351 16.81 2.25 4.18
N ALA A 352 17.33 3.18 4.98
CA ALA A 352 16.89 4.55 4.99
C ALA A 352 17.20 5.17 3.61
N PRO A 353 16.24 5.87 2.98
CA PRO A 353 16.50 6.67 1.80
C PRO A 353 17.40 7.87 2.13
N GLU A 354 18.21 8.24 1.14
CA GLU A 354 19.30 9.21 1.19
C GLU A 354 18.84 10.66 1.37
N LEU A 355 19.62 11.46 2.12
CA LEU A 355 19.41 12.90 2.25
C LEU A 355 19.66 13.63 0.91
N PRO A 356 19.14 14.87 0.71
CA PRO A 356 19.32 15.66 -0.52
C PRO A 356 20.77 15.97 -0.92
N ASP A 357 21.74 15.65 -0.07
CA ASP A 357 23.18 15.81 -0.30
C ASP A 357 23.89 14.52 -0.72
N GLY A 358 23.17 13.42 -0.93
CA GLY A 358 23.77 12.14 -1.35
C GLY A 358 24.51 11.43 -0.22
N SER A 359 24.03 11.57 1.03
CA SER A 359 24.50 10.77 2.15
C SER A 359 23.43 9.79 2.63
N THR A 360 23.77 8.49 2.62
CA THR A 360 23.02 7.43 3.30
C THR A 360 23.68 7.16 4.64
N PRO A 361 23.14 7.65 5.79
CA PRO A 361 23.61 7.12 7.06
C PRO A 361 23.25 5.63 7.12
N LYS A 362 24.26 4.76 7.06
CA LYS A 362 24.12 3.39 7.55
C LYS A 362 23.89 3.47 9.05
N LEU A 363 22.64 3.37 9.48
CA LEU A 363 22.33 3.13 10.88
C LEU A 363 22.53 1.63 11.17
N SER A 364 23.77 1.24 11.38
CA SER A 364 24.06 0.32 12.48
C SER A 364 24.15 1.18 13.74
N LEU A 365 23.04 1.39 14.44
CA LEU A 365 23.10 1.96 15.78
C LEU A 365 23.57 0.85 16.74
N THR A 366 24.88 0.77 16.93
CA THR A 366 25.40 0.30 18.22
C THR A 366 25.11 1.41 19.22
N VAL A 367 24.00 1.32 19.97
CA VAL A 367 23.92 2.05 21.24
C VAL A 367 24.73 1.27 22.26
N GLY A 368 25.86 1.85 22.68
CA GLY A 368 26.67 1.26 23.75
C GLY A 368 28.14 1.64 23.80
N ALA A 369 28.52 2.91 23.58
CA ALA A 369 29.67 3.43 24.31
C ALA A 369 29.17 3.74 25.74
N ALA A 370 29.27 2.73 26.61
CA ALA A 370 28.89 2.68 28.03
C ALA A 370 27.40 2.41 28.35
N GLY A 371 27.08 1.16 28.68
CA GLY A 371 25.94 0.83 29.56
C GLY A 371 25.05 -0.31 29.09
N GLN A 372 25.37 -1.52 29.57
CA GLN A 372 24.57 -2.76 29.64
C GLN A 372 23.17 -2.78 28.99
N ASP A 373 23.04 -3.58 27.93
CA ASP A 373 21.79 -4.01 27.34
C ASP A 373 21.21 -5.25 28.07
N ILE A 374 20.01 -5.11 28.63
CA ILE A 374 19.27 -6.17 29.35
C ILE A 374 18.73 -7.27 28.39
N GLY A 375 18.85 -7.12 27.07
CA GLY A 375 18.45 -8.15 26.09
C GLY A 375 19.57 -9.07 25.59
N SER A 376 20.84 -8.73 25.84
CA SER A 376 21.99 -9.34 25.14
C SER A 376 22.44 -10.73 25.63
N TRP A 377 21.79 -11.30 26.65
CA TRP A 377 22.17 -12.61 27.21
C TRP A 377 21.40 -13.83 26.66
N THR A 378 20.78 -13.76 25.48
CA THR A 378 20.00 -14.93 24.97
C THR A 378 20.28 -15.40 23.55
N PHE A 379 21.10 -14.74 22.73
CA PHE A 379 21.34 -15.20 21.35
C PHE A 379 22.79 -15.59 21.00
N GLN A 380 23.74 -15.47 21.93
CA GLN A 380 25.16 -15.72 21.65
C GLN A 380 25.73 -16.99 22.28
N ARG A 381 24.95 -18.09 22.28
CA ARG A 381 25.43 -19.45 22.61
C ARG A 381 24.86 -20.60 21.77
N ALA A 382 24.26 -20.32 20.61
CA ALA A 382 23.76 -21.36 19.69
C ALA A 382 24.55 -21.51 18.36
N GLY A 383 25.51 -20.62 18.07
CA GLY A 383 26.31 -20.69 16.83
C GLY A 383 27.62 -21.50 16.93
N ASN A 384 28.12 -21.78 18.14
CA ASN A 384 29.42 -22.44 18.35
C ASN A 384 29.30 -23.93 18.69
N ALA A 385 28.22 -24.59 18.27
CA ALA A 385 27.98 -26.01 18.52
C ALA A 385 27.58 -26.80 17.26
N LEU A 386 28.06 -26.39 16.07
CA LEU A 386 27.94 -27.20 14.86
C LEU A 386 29.33 -27.66 14.39
N PRO A 387 29.54 -28.96 14.18
CA PRO A 387 30.82 -29.49 13.70
C PRO A 387 31.06 -29.09 12.22
N PRO A 388 32.33 -29.05 11.76
CA PRO A 388 32.63 -28.77 10.37
C PRO A 388 32.13 -29.90 9.47
N ALA A 389 31.45 -29.55 8.38
CA ALA A 389 31.08 -30.52 7.35
C ALA A 389 32.33 -30.91 6.54
N GLY A 390 32.98 -32.00 6.96
CA GLY A 390 33.90 -32.75 6.13
C GLY A 390 33.15 -33.76 5.27
N GLY A 391 33.41 -33.77 3.96
CA GLY A 391 32.86 -34.76 3.04
C GLY A 391 33.01 -34.37 1.58
N THR A 392 34.22 -34.46 1.04
CA THR A 392 34.43 -34.46 -0.42
C THR A 392 34.00 -35.83 -0.97
N SER A 393 32.82 -35.87 -1.58
CA SER A 393 32.48 -36.91 -2.56
C SER A 393 32.44 -36.24 -3.94
N PRO A 394 33.07 -36.83 -4.98
CA PRO A 394 32.96 -36.28 -6.31
C PRO A 394 31.54 -36.56 -6.84
N THR A 395 30.69 -35.55 -6.82
CA THR A 395 29.46 -35.54 -7.62
C THR A 395 29.88 -35.42 -9.09
N SER A 396 29.47 -36.38 -9.92
CA SER A 396 29.55 -36.24 -11.38
C SER A 396 28.63 -35.10 -11.82
N ALA A 397 29.16 -33.88 -11.84
CA ALA A 397 28.55 -32.77 -12.52
C ALA A 397 28.88 -32.91 -14.00
N SER A 398 27.93 -33.42 -14.79
CA SER A 398 27.86 -33.07 -16.20
C SER A 398 27.43 -31.60 -16.29
N GLY A 399 28.29 -30.68 -15.85
CA GLY A 399 28.04 -29.25 -15.91
C GLY A 399 28.00 -28.81 -17.36
N ARG A 400 26.89 -28.22 -17.79
CA ARG A 400 26.86 -27.52 -19.08
C ARG A 400 27.76 -26.31 -18.97
N VAL A 401 28.75 -26.20 -19.86
CA VAL A 401 29.62 -25.03 -19.93
C VAL A 401 28.92 -23.97 -20.78
N TRP A 402 28.53 -22.87 -20.15
CA TRP A 402 27.96 -21.71 -20.84
C TRP A 402 29.07 -20.82 -21.37
N ILE A 403 29.04 -20.53 -22.66
CA ILE A 403 29.95 -19.56 -23.29
C ILE A 403 29.22 -18.24 -23.35
N LEU A 404 29.63 -17.31 -22.48
CA LEU A 404 29.06 -15.96 -22.44
C LEU A 404 29.71 -15.08 -23.52
N PRO A 405 28.94 -14.20 -24.18
CA PRO A 405 29.53 -13.15 -25.00
C PRO A 405 30.35 -12.19 -24.11
N PRO A 406 31.31 -11.45 -24.68
CA PRO A 406 32.04 -10.43 -23.94
C PRO A 406 31.08 -9.45 -23.27
N ILE A 407 31.24 -9.25 -21.95
CA ILE A 407 30.45 -8.31 -21.16
C ILE A 407 31.26 -7.01 -21.03
N PRO A 408 30.82 -5.89 -21.62
CA PRO A 408 31.45 -4.59 -21.42
C PRO A 408 31.50 -4.22 -19.93
N LYS A 409 32.43 -3.33 -19.57
CA LYS A 409 32.50 -2.82 -18.19
C LYS A 409 31.15 -2.22 -17.79
N VAL A 410 30.58 -2.73 -16.70
CA VAL A 410 29.30 -2.25 -16.19
C VAL A 410 29.45 -0.82 -15.69
N THR A 411 28.67 0.09 -16.26
CA THR A 411 28.61 1.47 -15.81
C THR A 411 27.62 1.57 -14.66
N ILE A 412 28.02 2.21 -13.56
CA ILE A 412 27.16 2.48 -12.42
C ILE A 412 26.91 3.99 -12.42
N PRO A 413 25.74 4.45 -12.88
CA PRO A 413 25.39 5.87 -12.81
C PRO A 413 25.44 6.39 -11.37
N ASP A 414 25.77 7.67 -11.21
CA ASP A 414 25.89 8.29 -9.88
C ASP A 414 24.58 8.17 -9.07
N ASN A 415 23.41 8.25 -9.72
CA ASN A 415 22.11 8.06 -9.06
C ASN A 415 21.85 6.62 -8.60
N VAL A 416 22.48 5.61 -9.23
CA VAL A 416 22.41 4.20 -8.80
C VAL A 416 23.39 3.95 -7.66
N HIS A 417 24.63 4.46 -7.76
CA HIS A 417 25.64 4.33 -6.71
C HIS A 417 25.24 5.12 -5.45
N ALA A 418 24.56 6.27 -5.61
CA ALA A 418 23.97 7.02 -4.51
C ALA A 418 22.81 6.24 -3.87
N PHE A 419 21.90 5.69 -4.69
CA PHE A 419 20.79 4.86 -4.22
C PHE A 419 21.23 3.62 -3.41
N ASP A 420 22.26 2.90 -3.86
CA ASP A 420 22.81 1.73 -3.16
C ASP A 420 24.35 1.66 -3.30
N PRO A 421 25.12 2.16 -2.32
CA PRO A 421 26.59 2.11 -2.32
C PRO A 421 27.15 0.69 -2.15
N SER A 422 26.32 -0.30 -1.80
CA SER A 422 26.73 -1.71 -1.77
C SER A 422 26.73 -2.34 -3.17
N LEU A 423 26.09 -1.70 -4.15
CA LEU A 423 26.27 -2.02 -5.58
C LEU A 423 27.62 -1.48 -6.06
N ASP A 424 28.67 -2.09 -5.54
CA ASP A 424 30.03 -1.86 -6.00
C ASP A 424 30.25 -2.48 -7.38
N GLN A 425 31.42 -2.21 -7.97
CA GLN A 425 31.74 -2.73 -9.30
C GLN A 425 31.73 -4.27 -9.33
N ALA A 426 32.03 -4.95 -8.21
CA ALA A 426 32.01 -6.41 -8.15
C ALA A 426 30.58 -6.95 -8.24
N THR A 427 29.66 -6.36 -7.47
CA THR A 427 28.24 -6.71 -7.47
C THR A 427 27.59 -6.39 -8.80
N ALA A 428 27.86 -5.20 -9.36
CA ALA A 428 27.36 -4.81 -10.67
C ALA A 428 27.84 -5.74 -11.79
N ASN A 429 29.10 -6.18 -11.75
CA ASN A 429 29.63 -7.16 -12.69
C ASN A 429 28.99 -8.54 -12.50
N SER A 430 28.70 -8.95 -11.26
CA SER A 430 27.99 -10.20 -10.97
C SER A 430 26.57 -10.17 -11.54
N TRP A 431 25.83 -9.08 -11.32
CA TRP A 431 24.46 -8.94 -11.84
C TRP A 431 24.42 -8.91 -13.37
N ALA A 432 25.37 -8.23 -14.00
CA ALA A 432 25.51 -8.24 -15.46
C ALA A 432 25.86 -9.64 -15.98
N HIS A 433 26.73 -10.35 -15.27
CA HIS A 433 27.09 -11.72 -15.61
C HIS A 433 25.86 -12.64 -15.56
N ASP A 434 25.10 -12.60 -14.46
CA ASP A 434 23.91 -13.43 -14.26
C ASP A 434 22.81 -13.09 -15.27
N ALA A 435 22.55 -11.80 -15.52
CA ALA A 435 21.59 -11.38 -16.55
C ALA A 435 21.98 -11.89 -17.95
N VAL A 436 23.27 -11.89 -18.30
CA VAL A 436 23.75 -12.39 -19.59
C VAL A 436 23.68 -13.93 -19.63
N LEU A 437 23.99 -14.60 -18.52
CA LEU A 437 23.87 -16.05 -18.38
C LEU A 437 22.43 -16.51 -18.60
N ASP A 438 21.47 -15.85 -17.96
CA ASP A 438 20.05 -16.12 -18.11
C ASP A 438 19.56 -15.96 -19.56
N LEU A 439 20.06 -14.95 -20.27
CA LEU A 439 19.76 -14.79 -21.70
C LEU A 439 20.42 -15.87 -22.57
N MET A 440 21.57 -16.43 -22.17
CA MET A 440 22.15 -17.60 -22.85
C MET A 440 21.32 -18.86 -22.58
N ILE A 441 20.77 -19.00 -21.37
CA ILE A 441 19.85 -20.08 -21.02
C ILE A 441 18.58 -19.98 -21.87
N GLU A 442 18.00 -18.79 -22.07
CA GLU A 442 16.86 -18.59 -22.99
C GLU A 442 17.18 -19.02 -24.42
N SER A 443 18.33 -18.60 -24.94
CA SER A 443 18.73 -18.96 -26.31
C SER A 443 18.88 -20.47 -26.49
N GLU A 444 19.46 -21.16 -25.51
CA GLU A 444 19.61 -22.60 -25.55
C GLU A 444 18.28 -23.32 -25.35
N ALA A 445 17.42 -22.83 -24.46
CA ALA A 445 16.06 -23.32 -24.29
C ALA A 445 15.26 -23.23 -25.60
N ARG A 446 15.40 -22.14 -26.35
CA ARG A 446 14.81 -21.97 -27.69
C ARG A 446 15.40 -22.93 -28.71
N ARG A 447 16.72 -23.08 -28.76
CA ARG A 447 17.38 -24.02 -29.67
C ARG A 447 16.97 -25.47 -29.39
N ALA A 448 16.83 -25.82 -28.12
CA ALA A 448 16.49 -27.16 -27.66
C ALA A 448 14.98 -27.44 -27.60
N HIS A 449 14.14 -26.43 -27.83
CA HIS A 449 12.69 -26.47 -27.59
C HIS A 449 12.33 -26.93 -26.16
N ASP A 450 13.14 -26.55 -25.17
CA ASP A 450 13.02 -26.98 -23.77
C ASP A 450 12.43 -25.86 -22.90
N MET A 451 11.12 -25.92 -22.66
CA MET A 451 10.43 -24.97 -21.79
C MET A 451 10.82 -25.09 -20.32
N THR A 452 11.33 -26.25 -19.87
CA THR A 452 11.78 -26.42 -18.48
C THR A 452 13.11 -25.73 -18.24
N MET A 453 13.98 -25.71 -19.27
CA MET A 453 15.24 -24.97 -19.25
C MET A 453 15.03 -23.45 -19.24
N ALA A 454 13.99 -22.94 -19.90
CA ALA A 454 13.63 -21.52 -19.81
C ALA A 454 13.38 -21.08 -18.35
N GLY A 455 12.83 -21.97 -17.51
CA GLY A 455 12.63 -21.72 -16.09
C GLY A 455 13.90 -21.70 -15.23
N GLN A 456 15.06 -22.06 -15.79
CA GLN A 456 16.35 -21.95 -15.09
C GLN A 456 16.97 -20.56 -15.22
N GLY A 457 16.62 -19.80 -16.27
CA GLY A 457 17.13 -18.45 -16.51
C GLY A 457 16.08 -17.34 -16.32
N ALA A 458 14.82 -17.69 -16.07
CA ALA A 458 13.80 -16.70 -15.72
C ALA A 458 12.77 -17.27 -14.76
N THR A 459 12.31 -16.43 -13.85
CA THR A 459 11.18 -16.68 -12.94
C THR A 459 10.21 -15.51 -12.99
N GLY A 460 9.12 -15.58 -12.21
CA GLY A 460 8.07 -14.55 -12.22
C GLY A 460 7.23 -14.53 -13.50
N ASP A 461 6.03 -13.94 -13.43
CA ASP A 461 5.05 -14.00 -14.53
C ASP A 461 5.47 -13.20 -15.78
N ASP A 462 6.31 -12.16 -15.64
CA ASP A 462 6.74 -11.31 -16.76
C ASP A 462 7.90 -11.94 -17.54
N ALA A 463 9.04 -12.20 -16.88
CA ALA A 463 10.25 -12.69 -17.54
C ALA A 463 10.10 -14.14 -18.03
N LEU A 464 9.54 -15.05 -17.21
CA LEU A 464 9.35 -16.44 -17.61
C LEU A 464 8.36 -16.56 -18.78
N LYS A 465 7.32 -15.73 -18.80
CA LYS A 465 6.37 -15.70 -19.91
C LYS A 465 7.05 -15.27 -21.20
N GLU A 466 7.89 -14.24 -21.17
CA GLU A 466 8.64 -13.83 -22.35
C GLU A 466 9.51 -14.98 -22.90
N PHE A 467 10.23 -15.69 -22.02
CA PHE A 467 11.08 -16.81 -22.43
C PHE A 467 10.27 -17.99 -22.97
N THR A 468 9.15 -18.33 -22.33
CA THR A 468 8.33 -19.48 -22.73
C THR A 468 7.46 -19.20 -23.95
N ASP A 469 7.01 -17.96 -24.17
CA ASP A 469 6.18 -17.58 -25.32
C ASP A 469 6.97 -17.69 -26.64
N VAL A 470 8.23 -17.25 -26.66
CA VAL A 470 9.09 -17.37 -27.85
C VAL A 470 9.44 -18.82 -28.17
N VAL A 471 9.70 -19.66 -27.16
CA VAL A 471 9.92 -21.10 -27.34
C VAL A 471 8.66 -21.76 -27.92
N ARG A 472 7.48 -21.44 -27.37
CA ARG A 472 6.20 -21.98 -27.84
C ARG A 472 5.91 -21.57 -29.28
N GLN A 473 6.22 -20.33 -29.65
CA GLN A 473 6.09 -19.84 -31.01
C GLN A 473 6.99 -20.61 -31.97
N ASP A 474 8.27 -20.82 -31.62
CA ASP A 474 9.24 -21.53 -32.45
C ASP A 474 8.82 -23.00 -32.67
N ILE A 475 8.33 -23.67 -31.62
CA ILE A 475 7.77 -25.04 -31.68
C ILE A 475 6.57 -25.09 -32.63
N SER A 476 5.62 -24.15 -32.48
CA SER A 476 4.40 -24.12 -33.31
C SER A 476 4.71 -23.89 -34.79
N ALA A 477 5.80 -23.17 -35.08
CA ALA A 477 6.28 -22.89 -36.42
C ALA A 477 7.19 -23.99 -37.00
N GLY A 478 7.56 -25.01 -36.22
CA GLY A 478 8.47 -26.08 -36.64
C GLY A 478 9.89 -25.58 -36.97
N LYS A 479 10.34 -24.51 -36.31
CA LYS A 479 11.62 -23.83 -36.60
C LYS A 479 12.57 -23.93 -35.43
N TYR A 480 13.85 -24.09 -35.73
CA TYR A 480 14.92 -24.04 -34.73
C TYR A 480 15.59 -22.67 -34.81
N VAL A 481 15.42 -21.86 -33.77
CA VAL A 481 15.99 -20.52 -33.73
C VAL A 481 17.16 -20.51 -32.76
N GLN A 482 18.34 -20.18 -33.28
CA GLN A 482 19.51 -19.90 -32.47
C GLN A 482 19.64 -18.39 -32.31
N LYS A 483 19.70 -17.92 -31.07
CA LYS A 483 19.78 -16.50 -30.74
C LYS A 483 21.15 -16.19 -30.15
N THR A 484 21.88 -15.25 -30.73
CA THR A 484 23.16 -14.80 -30.17
C THR A 484 23.08 -13.33 -29.82
N TYR A 485 23.85 -12.94 -28.80
CA TYR A 485 23.88 -11.57 -28.30
C TYR A 485 25.27 -10.99 -28.42
N SER A 486 25.34 -9.70 -28.69
CA SER A 486 26.56 -8.90 -28.62
C SER A 486 26.22 -7.60 -27.92
N PHE A 487 26.90 -7.30 -26.81
CA PHE A 487 26.62 -6.12 -26.00
C PHE A 487 27.71 -5.07 -26.21
N ASP A 488 27.31 -3.83 -26.45
CA ASP A 488 28.22 -2.68 -26.52
C ASP A 488 28.21 -1.84 -25.24
N ARG A 489 27.12 -1.91 -24.46
CA ARG A 489 27.00 -1.21 -23.18
C ARG A 489 26.16 -2.00 -22.19
N VAL A 490 26.66 -2.05 -20.96
CA VAL A 490 25.93 -2.57 -19.81
C VAL A 490 25.97 -1.50 -18.72
N GLN A 491 24.82 -1.21 -18.14
CA GLN A 491 24.73 -0.27 -17.04
C GLN A 491 23.70 -0.73 -16.03
N LEU A 492 23.93 -0.43 -14.76
CA LEU A 492 22.83 -0.46 -13.79
C LEU A 492 21.92 0.74 -14.05
N THR A 493 20.63 0.58 -13.82
CA THR A 493 19.67 1.66 -13.99
C THR A 493 18.67 1.63 -12.85
N LEU A 494 18.50 2.78 -12.23
CA LEU A 494 17.49 2.99 -11.21
C LEU A 494 16.17 3.26 -11.90
N PHE A 495 15.21 2.39 -11.68
CA PHE A 495 13.87 2.55 -12.19
C PHE A 495 12.96 2.97 -11.06
N LEU A 496 12.05 3.88 -11.38
CA LEU A 496 10.80 3.91 -10.63
C LEU A 496 10.17 2.52 -10.81
N PRO A 497 9.62 1.89 -9.75
CA PRO A 497 9.09 0.55 -9.86
C PRO A 497 8.16 0.47 -11.07
N LYS A 498 8.15 -0.71 -11.72
CA LYS A 498 7.57 -0.90 -13.06
C LYS A 498 6.21 -0.25 -13.24
N PHE A 499 5.50 -0.11 -12.15
CA PHE A 499 4.33 0.72 -12.05
C PHE A 499 4.53 1.61 -10.82
N SER A 500 4.21 2.91 -10.95
CA SER A 500 3.88 3.82 -9.84
C SER A 500 3.20 3.02 -8.73
N THR A 501 3.97 2.62 -7.72
CA THR A 501 3.52 1.76 -6.63
C THR A 501 4.10 2.31 -5.34
N GLN A 502 3.41 2.11 -4.21
CA GLN A 502 3.92 2.46 -2.87
C GLN A 502 4.94 1.41 -2.36
N ALA A 503 5.37 0.49 -3.23
CA ALA A 503 6.46 -0.44 -2.99
C ALA A 503 7.84 0.22 -3.21
N ARG A 504 8.92 -0.47 -2.83
CA ARG A 504 10.30 0.05 -2.91
C ARG A 504 10.75 0.31 -4.37
N ARG A 505 11.72 1.20 -4.57
CA ARG A 505 12.38 1.46 -5.88
C ARG A 505 13.16 0.22 -6.36
N LEU A 506 13.33 0.08 -7.68
CA LEU A 506 13.93 -1.10 -8.30
C LEU A 506 15.22 -0.74 -9.03
N VAL A 507 16.29 -1.51 -8.81
CA VAL A 507 17.50 -1.46 -9.64
C VAL A 507 17.47 -2.61 -10.62
N GLY A 508 17.74 -2.31 -11.89
CA GLY A 508 17.85 -3.32 -12.94
C GLY A 508 19.15 -3.22 -13.72
N VAL A 509 19.49 -4.28 -14.42
CA VAL A 509 20.60 -4.33 -15.38
C VAL A 509 20.06 -3.98 -16.76
N THR A 510 20.54 -2.87 -17.32
CA THR A 510 20.22 -2.42 -18.67
C THR A 510 21.31 -2.87 -19.64
N LEU A 511 20.92 -3.68 -20.61
CA LEU A 511 21.77 -4.27 -21.63
C LEU A 511 21.48 -3.62 -22.98
N HIS A 512 22.50 -3.06 -23.61
CA HIS A 512 22.44 -2.48 -24.95
C HIS A 512 23.40 -3.19 -25.89
N GLY A 513 22.94 -3.49 -27.10
CA GLY A 513 23.63 -4.39 -28.00
C GLY A 513 22.86 -4.69 -29.29
N THR A 514 23.18 -5.86 -29.84
CA THR A 514 22.44 -6.48 -30.93
C THR A 514 22.12 -7.92 -30.58
N THR A 515 20.99 -8.40 -31.10
CA THR A 515 20.63 -9.81 -31.08
C THR A 515 20.56 -10.33 -32.51
N THR A 516 21.20 -11.47 -32.78
CA THR A 516 21.17 -12.13 -34.08
C THR A 516 20.39 -13.44 -33.97
N LEU A 517 19.33 -13.54 -34.76
CA LEU A 517 18.45 -14.71 -34.83
C LEU A 517 18.79 -15.49 -36.11
N VAL A 518 19.30 -16.70 -35.95
CA VAL A 518 19.53 -17.65 -37.05
C VAL A 518 18.45 -18.72 -36.98
N THR A 519 17.52 -18.67 -37.93
CA THR A 519 16.45 -19.67 -38.05
C THR A 519 16.92 -20.81 -38.96
N ARG A 520 16.73 -22.05 -38.50
CA ARG A 520 17.08 -23.27 -39.21
C ARG A 520 15.88 -24.19 -39.34
N ASP A 521 15.88 -25.01 -40.39
CA ASP A 521 14.96 -26.14 -40.51
C ASP A 521 15.44 -27.35 -39.68
N ALA A 522 14.64 -28.41 -39.66
CA ALA A 522 14.95 -29.66 -38.94
C ALA A 522 16.21 -30.39 -39.46
N SER A 523 16.70 -30.05 -40.67
CA SER A 523 17.95 -30.58 -41.21
C SER A 523 19.19 -29.75 -40.83
N GLY A 524 18.98 -28.63 -40.12
CA GLY A 524 20.03 -27.70 -39.69
C GLY A 524 20.38 -26.63 -40.74
N LYS A 525 19.70 -26.60 -41.88
CA LYS A 525 19.93 -25.61 -42.94
C LYS A 525 19.39 -24.25 -42.51
N VAL A 526 20.20 -23.20 -42.70
CA VAL A 526 19.79 -21.82 -42.38
C VAL A 526 18.70 -21.37 -43.36
N LEU A 527 17.55 -20.98 -42.82
CA LEU A 527 16.42 -20.42 -43.55
C LEU A 527 16.49 -18.90 -43.61
N SER A 528 16.88 -18.27 -42.50
CA SER A 528 17.01 -16.82 -42.40
C SER A 528 17.95 -16.44 -41.27
N GLN A 529 18.65 -15.32 -41.46
CA GLN A 529 19.46 -14.68 -40.43
C GLN A 529 19.08 -13.21 -40.36
N GLN A 530 18.75 -12.73 -39.17
CA GLN A 530 18.38 -11.33 -38.92
C GLN A 530 19.12 -10.82 -37.70
N THR A 531 19.66 -9.60 -37.78
CA THR A 531 20.28 -8.90 -36.66
C THR A 531 19.44 -7.69 -36.32
N LEU A 532 19.04 -7.57 -35.06
CA LEU A 532 18.19 -6.51 -34.53
C LEU A 532 18.92 -5.78 -33.41
N SER A 533 18.58 -4.52 -33.18
CA SER A 533 19.02 -3.82 -31.97
C SER A 533 18.43 -4.48 -30.74
N TYR A 534 19.22 -4.52 -29.67
CA TYR A 534 18.79 -5.02 -28.37
C TYR A 534 19.01 -3.93 -27.34
N ALA A 535 17.93 -3.48 -26.71
CA ALA A 535 17.96 -2.53 -25.61
C ALA A 535 16.88 -2.99 -24.63
N LYS A 536 17.30 -3.69 -23.58
CA LYS A 536 16.39 -4.19 -22.55
C LYS A 536 16.95 -4.01 -21.15
N SER A 537 16.05 -3.82 -20.21
CA SER A 537 16.38 -3.66 -18.80
C SER A 537 15.74 -4.80 -18.02
N TRP A 538 16.47 -5.40 -17.09
CA TRP A 538 15.99 -6.57 -16.35
C TRP A 538 16.14 -6.41 -14.85
N GLY A 539 15.11 -6.82 -14.11
CA GLY A 539 15.17 -7.02 -12.67
C GLY A 539 15.60 -8.44 -12.33
N LEU A 540 16.52 -8.58 -11.38
CA LEU A 540 17.04 -9.86 -10.91
C LEU A 540 16.64 -10.12 -9.45
N ALA A 541 16.36 -11.38 -9.12
CA ALA A 541 16.19 -11.83 -7.73
C ALA A 541 16.58 -13.31 -7.60
N GLY A 542 17.01 -13.74 -6.42
CA GLY A 542 17.48 -15.11 -6.22
C GLY A 542 18.33 -15.27 -4.95
N ASP A 543 19.01 -16.41 -4.85
CA ASP A 543 19.95 -16.71 -3.76
C ASP A 543 21.31 -16.03 -4.00
N THR A 544 22.18 -15.98 -2.99
CA THR A 544 23.46 -15.22 -3.07
C THR A 544 24.43 -15.71 -4.15
N ASP A 545 24.27 -16.93 -4.64
CA ASP A 545 25.19 -17.56 -5.59
C ASP A 545 24.80 -17.34 -7.07
N HIS A 546 23.53 -17.07 -7.38
CA HIS A 546 23.05 -16.80 -8.74
C HIS A 546 21.67 -16.11 -8.68
N LEU A 547 21.59 -14.91 -9.25
CA LEU A 547 20.31 -14.21 -9.39
C LEU A 547 19.68 -14.54 -10.75
N VAL A 548 18.35 -14.71 -10.79
CA VAL A 548 17.64 -14.99 -12.03
C VAL A 548 16.79 -13.79 -12.48
N LEU A 549 16.56 -13.65 -13.79
CA LEU A 549 15.65 -12.64 -14.33
C LEU A 549 14.21 -12.87 -13.84
N VAL A 550 13.60 -11.83 -13.28
CA VAL A 550 12.22 -11.91 -12.75
C VAL A 550 11.27 -10.97 -13.49
N ASN A 551 11.76 -9.80 -13.91
CA ASN A 551 10.94 -8.76 -14.52
C ASN A 551 11.65 -8.05 -15.67
N ASP A 552 10.93 -7.80 -16.76
CA ASP A 552 11.37 -6.88 -17.82
C ASP A 552 11.07 -5.42 -17.41
N TYR A 553 12.10 -4.59 -17.26
CA TYR A 553 12.07 -3.16 -16.92
C TYR A 553 12.24 -2.23 -18.13
N THR A 554 12.16 -2.73 -19.35
CA THR A 554 12.47 -1.93 -20.56
C THR A 554 11.55 -0.72 -20.74
N ASP A 555 10.28 -0.84 -20.37
CA ASP A 555 9.27 0.22 -20.56
C ASP A 555 9.13 1.15 -19.34
N LEU A 556 10.08 1.14 -18.40
CA LEU A 556 9.95 1.88 -17.14
C LEU A 556 10.44 3.32 -17.27
N THR A 557 9.77 4.20 -16.54
CA THR A 557 10.27 5.56 -16.32
C THR A 557 11.54 5.52 -15.48
N LEU A 558 12.61 6.11 -16.01
CA LEU A 558 13.86 6.32 -15.30
C LEU A 558 13.63 7.24 -14.08
N ALA A 559 14.32 6.94 -12.98
CA ALA A 559 14.28 7.73 -11.76
C ALA A 559 15.24 8.92 -11.80
#